data_AF-V6LZG8-F1
#
_entry.id   AF-V6LZG8-F1
#
_cell.length_a   1.000
_cell.length_b   1.000
_cell.length_c   1.000
_cell.angle_alpha   90.00
_cell.angle_beta   90.00
_cell.angle_gamma   90.00
#
_symmetry.space_group_name_H-M   'P 1'
#
loop_
_entity.id
_entity.type
_entity.pdbx_description
1 polymer ?
#
loop_
_entity_poly.entity_id
_entity_poly.type
_entity_poly.pdbx_seq_one_letter_code
_entity_poly.pdbx_strand_id
1 'polypeptide(L)'
;MILQNTFFKEECLGVHRSIVQDDISINQKIQAIISNSLLLYTYKYTDKGSNCLMYIFLQDKYWDIILLSNNGITQYTIKPILTAFQRLFMKPKQYQIQKALFIQMNDFKEIKSPSIVVLQQFLEFENNSQKQRKIGILYQKCDQNTEQQMLQNTGSFENFEQFLSILGQRIQITNGLTYYTGGLDAKGRDGDVLYTHLLDTELAFHVSTWLKHVNNDDQQLIKKRHIGNDNIIILFQEQGSVYDLSDFTSQMTCVWVVIEQISSVSLNEQEILVSVKIFYKTFIEFAGQEIPPELTEKILVNKNFLATFLLQKLLDISKSIWCSGEFQLKKQRQRISLIDKVGQ
;
A
#
# COMPACT_ATOMS: atom_id res chain seq x y z
N MET A 1 -53.10 -6.75 -8.48
CA MET A 1 -51.97 -6.25 -9.30
C MET A 1 -51.65 -4.79 -8.94
N ILE A 2 -51.38 -4.47 -7.67
CA ILE A 2 -50.96 -3.13 -7.19
C ILE A 2 -50.10 -3.32 -5.93
N LEU A 3 -48.89 -3.88 -6.04
CA LEU A 3 -47.95 -4.01 -4.91
C LEU A 3 -46.47 -3.99 -5.34
N GLN A 4 -46.12 -3.36 -6.47
CA GLN A 4 -44.75 -3.42 -7.02
C GLN A 4 -43.94 -2.11 -7.01
N ASN A 5 -44.47 -0.99 -6.49
CA ASN A 5 -43.85 0.32 -6.77
C ASN A 5 -43.40 1.15 -5.55
N THR A 6 -43.41 0.64 -4.33
CA THR A 6 -43.10 1.46 -3.14
C THR A 6 -42.28 0.72 -2.09
N PHE A 7 -41.12 0.17 -2.47
CA PHE A 7 -40.21 -0.53 -1.54
C PHE A 7 -39.17 0.40 -0.89
N PHE A 8 -38.87 1.50 -1.58
CA PHE A 8 -38.07 2.64 -1.13
C PHE A 8 -38.94 3.89 -1.28
N LYS A 9 -39.92 4.08 -0.40
CA LYS A 9 -40.67 5.35 -0.34
C LYS A 9 -39.78 6.43 0.26
N GLU A 10 -40.16 7.69 0.04
CA GLU A 10 -39.47 8.92 0.52
C GLU A 10 -39.18 8.92 2.03
N GLU A 11 -39.83 8.04 2.78
CA GLU A 11 -39.64 7.79 4.20
C GLU A 11 -38.79 6.53 4.48
N CYS A 12 -37.67 6.34 3.77
CA CYS A 12 -36.59 5.50 4.31
C CYS A 12 -36.08 6.19 5.58
N LEU A 13 -36.75 5.93 6.71
CA LEU A 13 -36.34 6.36 8.04
C LEU A 13 -34.99 5.71 8.36
N GLY A 14 -33.92 6.42 7.99
CA GLY A 14 -32.51 6.09 8.22
C GLY A 14 -31.83 5.39 7.05
N VAL A 15 -31.40 6.15 6.03
CA VAL A 15 -30.23 5.75 5.23
C VAL A 15 -29.01 6.25 5.99
N HIS A 16 -28.34 5.33 6.70
CA HIS A 16 -27.07 5.66 7.33
C HIS A 16 -25.98 5.46 6.30
N ARG A 17 -25.39 6.57 5.86
CA ARG A 17 -24.25 6.60 4.94
C ARG A 17 -22.97 6.73 5.75
N SER A 18 -22.08 5.76 5.62
CA SER A 18 -20.69 5.86 6.01
C SER A 18 -19.86 6.04 4.72
N ILE A 19 -19.40 7.27 4.47
CA ILE A 19 -18.45 7.56 3.39
C ILE A 19 -17.05 7.29 3.92
N VAL A 20 -16.23 6.63 3.12
CA VAL A 20 -14.87 6.29 3.54
C VAL A 20 -13.91 6.50 2.41
N GLN A 21 -13.00 7.44 2.61
CA GLN A 21 -11.69 7.38 2.00
C GLN A 21 -10.76 6.81 3.06
N ASP A 22 -10.18 5.65 2.79
CA ASP A 22 -8.98 5.19 3.47
C ASP A 22 -9.08 4.93 5.01
N ASP A 23 -10.14 4.29 5.53
CA ASP A 23 -10.26 3.92 6.97
C ASP A 23 -10.29 2.40 7.24
N ILE A 24 -9.33 1.91 8.04
CA ILE A 24 -9.16 0.52 8.48
C ILE A 24 -10.40 0.01 9.24
N SER A 25 -11.08 0.88 9.99
CA SER A 25 -12.26 0.54 10.79
C SER A 25 -13.40 -0.02 9.92
N ILE A 26 -13.57 0.52 8.70
CA ILE A 26 -14.62 0.04 7.79
C ILE A 26 -14.27 -1.30 7.17
N ASN A 27 -13.01 -1.57 6.85
CA ASN A 27 -12.63 -2.88 6.33
C ASN A 27 -12.98 -4.00 7.32
N GLN A 28 -12.74 -3.78 8.62
CA GLN A 28 -13.14 -4.72 9.67
C GLN A 28 -14.67 -4.89 9.76
N LYS A 29 -15.43 -3.80 9.69
CA LYS A 29 -16.91 -3.85 9.65
C LYS A 29 -17.42 -4.62 8.44
N ILE A 30 -16.83 -4.40 7.27
CA ILE A 30 -17.21 -5.12 6.05
C ILE A 30 -16.87 -6.60 6.18
N GLN A 31 -15.71 -6.98 6.73
CA GLN A 31 -15.40 -8.38 6.97
C GLN A 31 -16.41 -9.05 7.94
N ALA A 32 -16.88 -8.32 8.95
CA ALA A 32 -17.96 -8.78 9.82
C ALA A 32 -19.29 -8.95 9.06
N ILE A 33 -19.64 -8.03 8.16
CA ILE A 33 -20.82 -8.17 7.27
C ILE A 33 -20.68 -9.42 6.39
N ILE A 34 -19.51 -9.62 5.77
CA ILE A 34 -19.27 -10.78 4.91
C ILE A 34 -19.44 -12.09 5.69
N SER A 35 -19.01 -12.13 6.94
CA SER A 35 -19.04 -13.33 7.78
C SER A 35 -20.42 -13.64 8.36
N ASN A 36 -21.22 -12.61 8.66
CA ASN A 36 -22.47 -12.75 9.41
C ASN A 36 -23.73 -12.65 8.52
N SER A 37 -23.57 -12.41 7.22
CA SER A 37 -24.69 -12.01 6.36
C SER A 37 -24.71 -12.79 5.07
N LEU A 38 -25.92 -12.94 4.50
CA LEU A 38 -26.10 -13.59 3.21
C LEU A 38 -25.92 -12.57 2.09
N LEU A 39 -24.93 -12.76 1.22
CA LEU A 39 -24.82 -12.02 -0.04
C LEU A 39 -25.99 -12.38 -0.94
N LEU A 40 -26.85 -11.41 -1.26
CA LEU A 40 -28.00 -11.62 -2.13
C LEU A 40 -27.69 -11.31 -3.59
N TYR A 41 -27.12 -10.13 -3.83
CA TYR A 41 -27.02 -9.59 -5.19
C TYR A 41 -25.67 -8.90 -5.42
N THR A 42 -25.17 -9.03 -6.64
CA THR A 42 -24.02 -8.26 -7.14
C THR A 42 -24.40 -7.57 -8.43
N TYR A 43 -24.12 -6.27 -8.52
CA TYR A 43 -24.38 -5.47 -9.71
C TYR A 43 -23.12 -4.77 -10.19
N LYS A 44 -22.95 -4.67 -11.50
CA LYS A 44 -21.96 -3.82 -12.17
C LYS A 44 -22.68 -2.63 -12.78
N TYR A 45 -22.10 -1.45 -12.69
CA TYR A 45 -22.62 -0.22 -13.27
C TYR A 45 -21.48 0.77 -13.55
N THR A 46 -21.79 1.83 -14.28
CA THR A 46 -20.86 2.94 -14.52
C THR A 46 -21.36 4.21 -13.83
N ASP A 47 -20.47 4.93 -13.16
CA ASP A 47 -20.72 6.26 -12.59
C ASP A 47 -19.60 7.20 -13.04
N LYS A 48 -19.99 8.36 -13.61
CA LYS A 48 -19.07 9.34 -14.20
C LYS A 48 -17.99 8.72 -15.12
N GLY A 49 -18.36 7.69 -15.88
CA GLY A 49 -17.48 7.00 -16.82
C GLY A 49 -16.53 5.97 -16.19
N SER A 50 -16.63 5.68 -14.89
CA SER A 50 -15.82 4.65 -14.21
C SER A 50 -16.67 3.43 -13.83
N ASN A 51 -16.12 2.23 -14.03
CA ASN A 51 -16.75 0.98 -13.61
C ASN A 51 -16.83 0.90 -12.08
N CYS A 52 -17.98 0.46 -11.59
CA CYS A 52 -18.30 0.29 -10.18
C CYS A 52 -18.94 -1.09 -9.93
N LEU A 53 -18.80 -1.59 -8.71
CA LEU A 53 -19.49 -2.80 -8.24
C LEU A 53 -20.33 -2.50 -7.01
N MET A 54 -21.50 -3.11 -6.93
CA MET A 54 -22.38 -3.04 -5.79
C MET A 54 -22.69 -4.43 -5.27
N TYR A 55 -22.57 -4.62 -3.97
CA TYR A 55 -22.94 -5.83 -3.25
C TYR A 55 -24.06 -5.51 -2.28
N ILE A 56 -25.11 -6.34 -2.27
CA ILE A 56 -26.23 -6.20 -1.33
C ILE A 56 -26.28 -7.43 -0.44
N PHE A 57 -26.11 -7.21 0.86
CA PHE A 57 -26.15 -8.23 1.90
C PHE A 57 -27.45 -8.14 2.70
N LEU A 58 -28.01 -9.30 3.02
CA LEU A 58 -29.13 -9.42 3.94
C LEU A 58 -28.64 -9.47 5.39
N GLN A 59 -29.04 -8.48 6.18
CA GLN A 59 -28.98 -8.52 7.64
C GLN A 59 -30.36 -8.83 8.21
N ASP A 60 -30.42 -9.11 9.52
CA ASP A 60 -31.65 -9.39 10.26
C ASP A 60 -32.78 -8.41 9.95
N LYS A 61 -32.53 -7.10 10.03
CA LYS A 61 -33.55 -6.04 9.85
C LYS A 61 -33.21 -5.05 8.74
N TYR A 62 -32.06 -5.19 8.09
CA TYR A 62 -31.49 -4.21 7.18
C TYR A 62 -30.89 -4.88 5.95
N TRP A 63 -30.62 -4.08 4.94
CA TRP A 63 -29.70 -4.42 3.86
C TRP A 63 -28.45 -3.57 4.01
N ASP A 64 -27.29 -4.23 3.98
CA ASP A 64 -26.02 -3.53 3.80
C ASP A 64 -25.68 -3.50 2.32
N ILE A 65 -25.40 -2.31 1.81
CA ILE A 65 -24.99 -2.08 0.45
C ILE A 65 -23.54 -1.59 0.46
N ILE A 66 -22.68 -2.33 -0.21
CA ILE A 66 -21.26 -2.02 -0.35
C ILE A 66 -20.98 -1.65 -1.79
N LEU A 67 -20.50 -0.43 -2.01
CA LEU A 67 -20.11 0.09 -3.31
C LEU A 67 -18.59 0.13 -3.43
N LEU A 68 -18.07 -0.46 -4.50
CA LEU A 68 -16.67 -0.34 -4.92
C LEU A 68 -16.59 0.61 -6.12
N SER A 69 -15.68 1.58 -6.04
CA SER A 69 -15.42 2.55 -7.10
C SER A 69 -13.92 2.82 -7.22
N ASN A 70 -13.52 3.61 -8.20
CA ASN A 70 -12.15 4.14 -8.29
C ASN A 70 -11.76 4.99 -7.05
N ASN A 71 -12.73 5.61 -6.37
CA ASN A 71 -12.50 6.42 -5.18
C ASN A 71 -12.38 5.59 -3.89
N GLY A 72 -12.57 4.27 -3.96
CA GLY A 72 -12.53 3.36 -2.82
C GLY A 72 -13.90 2.76 -2.52
N ILE A 73 -14.16 2.50 -1.25
CA ILE A 73 -15.31 1.76 -0.76
C ILE A 73 -16.30 2.70 -0.07
N THR A 74 -17.59 2.53 -0.34
CA THR A 74 -18.65 3.22 0.41
C THR A 74 -19.65 2.19 0.92
N GLN A 75 -20.05 2.30 2.19
CA GLN A 75 -21.03 1.42 2.82
C GLN A 75 -22.29 2.20 3.16
N TYR A 76 -23.44 1.59 2.90
CA TYR A 76 -24.74 2.11 3.25
C TYR A 76 -25.52 1.03 3.99
N THR A 77 -26.22 1.41 5.04
CA THR A 77 -27.20 0.54 5.68
C THR A 77 -28.59 1.10 5.41
N ILE A 78 -29.47 0.25 4.88
CA ILE A 78 -30.84 0.62 4.52
C ILE A 78 -31.81 -0.29 5.28
N LYS A 79 -32.86 0.31 5.83
CA LYS A 79 -34.00 -0.43 6.39
C LYS A 79 -35.12 -0.57 5.35
N PRO A 80 -35.28 -1.72 4.68
CA PRO A 80 -36.31 -1.88 3.65
C PRO A 80 -37.71 -2.03 4.29
N ILE A 81 -38.73 -1.56 3.58
CA ILE A 81 -40.16 -1.72 3.95
C ILE A 81 -40.66 -3.10 3.49
N LEU A 82 -39.87 -4.15 3.72
CA LEU A 82 -40.15 -5.53 3.32
C LEU A 82 -40.20 -6.43 4.55
N THR A 83 -41.09 -7.42 4.53
CA THR A 83 -41.07 -8.48 5.56
C THR A 83 -39.79 -9.30 5.44
N ALA A 84 -39.44 -10.05 6.49
CA ALA A 84 -38.23 -10.89 6.50
C ALA A 84 -38.19 -11.87 5.33
N PHE A 85 -39.30 -12.53 5.05
CA PHE A 85 -39.42 -13.45 3.92
C PHE A 85 -39.28 -12.72 2.57
N GLN A 86 -39.92 -11.56 2.40
CA GLN A 86 -39.85 -10.80 1.16
C GLN A 86 -38.43 -10.32 0.83
N ARG A 87 -37.62 -9.96 1.85
CA ARG A 87 -36.25 -9.50 1.66
C ARG A 87 -35.34 -10.53 0.97
N LEU A 88 -35.65 -11.81 1.09
CA LEU A 88 -34.86 -12.90 0.49
C LEU A 88 -35.05 -13.02 -1.03
N PHE A 89 -36.23 -12.64 -1.55
CA PHE A 89 -36.61 -12.92 -2.94
C PHE A 89 -36.91 -11.66 -3.75
N MET A 90 -37.21 -10.54 -3.10
CA MET A 90 -37.57 -9.29 -3.78
C MET A 90 -36.35 -8.40 -3.96
N LYS A 91 -35.95 -8.23 -5.23
CA LYS A 91 -34.84 -7.36 -5.64
C LYS A 91 -35.26 -5.89 -5.67
N PRO A 92 -34.44 -4.96 -5.15
CA PRO A 92 -34.64 -3.54 -5.37
C PRO A 92 -34.46 -3.19 -6.87
N LYS A 93 -35.37 -2.39 -7.42
CA LYS A 93 -35.22 -1.87 -8.80
C LYS A 93 -34.14 -0.79 -8.84
N GLN A 94 -33.41 -0.66 -9.95
CA GLN A 94 -32.33 0.32 -10.13
C GLN A 94 -32.71 1.73 -9.65
N TYR A 95 -33.84 2.28 -10.12
CA TYR A 95 -34.29 3.63 -9.75
C TYR A 95 -34.49 3.81 -8.23
N GLN A 96 -34.87 2.74 -7.52
CA GLN A 96 -35.09 2.77 -6.08
C GLN A 96 -33.77 2.93 -5.34
N ILE A 97 -32.74 2.19 -5.78
CA ILE A 97 -31.40 2.28 -5.23
C ILE A 97 -30.78 3.64 -5.57
N GLN A 98 -30.92 4.12 -6.82
CA GLN A 98 -30.43 5.44 -7.23
C GLN A 98 -31.01 6.57 -6.36
N LYS A 99 -32.34 6.55 -6.13
CA LYS A 99 -33.01 7.54 -5.29
C LYS A 99 -32.56 7.43 -3.82
N ALA A 100 -32.40 6.22 -3.29
CA ALA A 100 -32.03 6.01 -1.89
C ALA A 100 -30.58 6.38 -1.57
N LEU A 101 -29.65 6.11 -2.50
CA LEU A 101 -28.22 6.34 -2.32
C LEU A 101 -27.75 7.68 -2.87
N PHE A 102 -28.61 8.39 -3.62
CA PHE A 102 -28.27 9.61 -4.37
C PHE A 102 -27.09 9.40 -5.34
N ILE A 103 -27.10 8.29 -6.06
CA ILE A 103 -26.06 7.93 -7.04
C ILE A 103 -26.64 7.78 -8.44
N GLN A 104 -25.84 8.16 -9.45
CA GLN A 104 -26.14 7.82 -10.84
C GLN A 104 -25.60 6.43 -11.14
N MET A 105 -26.36 5.65 -11.89
CA MET A 105 -25.99 4.30 -12.29
C MET A 105 -26.35 4.13 -13.75
N ASN A 106 -25.33 4.12 -14.61
CA ASN A 106 -25.46 3.82 -16.02
C ASN A 106 -25.05 2.35 -16.25
N ASP A 107 -25.49 1.75 -17.36
CA ASP A 107 -25.17 0.37 -17.74
C ASP A 107 -25.41 -0.67 -16.63
N PHE A 108 -26.44 -0.45 -15.81
CA PHE A 108 -26.72 -1.23 -14.62
C PHE A 108 -27.06 -2.68 -14.95
N LYS A 109 -26.21 -3.61 -14.54
CA LYS A 109 -26.30 -5.03 -14.88
C LYS A 109 -26.11 -5.91 -13.66
N GLU A 110 -27.02 -6.86 -13.46
CA GLU A 110 -26.87 -7.89 -12.44
C GLU A 110 -25.85 -8.96 -12.88
N ILE A 111 -24.99 -9.38 -11.95
CA ILE A 111 -24.09 -10.51 -12.10
C ILE A 111 -24.79 -11.74 -11.53
N LYS A 112 -25.11 -12.71 -12.40
CA LYS A 112 -25.97 -13.87 -12.09
C LYS A 112 -25.43 -14.76 -10.96
N SER A 113 -24.11 -14.77 -10.76
CA SER A 113 -23.45 -15.54 -9.71
C SER A 113 -22.72 -14.57 -8.78
N PRO A 114 -23.36 -14.13 -7.69
CA PRO A 114 -22.73 -13.24 -6.72
C PRO A 114 -21.43 -13.88 -6.21
N SER A 115 -20.32 -13.15 -6.36
CA SER A 115 -19.01 -13.63 -5.93
C SER A 115 -18.40 -12.63 -4.97
N ILE A 116 -18.04 -13.09 -3.79
CA ILE A 116 -17.41 -12.26 -2.76
C ILE A 116 -15.92 -12.04 -3.00
N VAL A 117 -15.31 -12.84 -3.89
CA VAL A 117 -13.85 -12.91 -4.08
C VAL A 117 -13.28 -11.54 -4.44
N VAL A 118 -13.92 -10.79 -5.35
CA VAL A 118 -13.41 -9.47 -5.73
C VAL A 118 -13.58 -8.45 -4.62
N LEU A 119 -14.66 -8.53 -3.82
CA LEU A 119 -14.79 -7.68 -2.64
C LEU A 119 -13.66 -7.97 -1.64
N GLN A 120 -13.35 -9.24 -1.38
CA GLN A 120 -12.25 -9.64 -0.50
C GLN A 120 -10.89 -9.13 -1.01
N GLN A 121 -10.60 -9.32 -2.30
CA GLN A 121 -9.37 -8.82 -2.93
C GLN A 121 -9.26 -7.29 -2.85
N PHE A 122 -10.38 -6.58 -3.02
CA PHE A 122 -10.42 -5.12 -2.92
C PHE A 122 -10.16 -4.65 -1.47
N LEU A 123 -10.77 -5.30 -0.48
CA LEU A 123 -10.55 -4.99 0.94
C LEU A 123 -9.11 -5.26 1.37
N GLU A 124 -8.55 -6.39 0.92
CA GLU A 124 -7.15 -6.74 1.16
C GLU A 124 -6.23 -5.68 0.55
N PHE A 125 -6.50 -5.27 -0.70
CA PHE A 125 -5.75 -4.20 -1.35
C PHE A 125 -5.81 -2.88 -0.57
N GLU A 126 -6.97 -2.44 -0.11
CA GLU A 126 -7.11 -1.20 0.68
C GLU A 126 -6.33 -1.26 1.99
N ASN A 127 -6.45 -2.38 2.73
CA ASN A 127 -5.76 -2.57 3.99
C ASN A 127 -4.24 -2.62 3.80
N ASN A 128 -3.77 -3.40 2.83
CA ASN A 128 -2.35 -3.56 2.55
C ASN A 128 -1.72 -2.25 2.05
N SER A 129 -2.41 -1.50 1.20
CA SER A 129 -1.95 -0.18 0.72
C SER A 129 -1.69 0.81 1.86
N GLN A 130 -2.33 0.63 3.02
CA GLN A 130 -2.12 1.48 4.19
C GLN A 130 -1.06 0.96 5.14
N LYS A 131 -0.94 -0.37 5.26
CA LYS A 131 -0.13 -1.04 6.29
C LYS A 131 1.15 -1.68 5.78
N GLN A 132 1.43 -1.66 4.49
CA GLN A 132 2.62 -2.30 3.94
C GLN A 132 3.45 -1.29 3.16
N ARG A 133 4.75 -1.27 3.44
CA ARG A 133 5.72 -0.33 2.86
C ARG A 133 6.95 -1.07 2.40
N LYS A 134 7.35 -0.81 1.15
CA LYS A 134 8.56 -1.37 0.56
C LYS A 134 9.56 -0.24 0.28
N ILE A 135 10.82 -0.48 0.63
CA ILE A 135 11.89 0.52 0.60
C ILE A 135 13.16 -0.14 0.04
N GLY A 136 13.82 0.51 -0.91
CA GLY A 136 15.09 0.01 -1.44
C GLY A 136 16.26 0.37 -0.52
N ILE A 137 17.27 -0.49 -0.40
CA ILE A 137 18.55 -0.14 0.24
C ILE A 137 19.70 -0.47 -0.71
N LEU A 138 20.43 0.57 -1.12
CA LEU A 138 21.64 0.49 -1.91
C LEU A 138 22.88 0.68 -1.03
N TYR A 139 23.92 -0.10 -1.31
CA TYR A 139 25.23 0.04 -0.71
C TYR A 139 26.22 0.61 -1.73
N GLN A 140 26.89 1.69 -1.38
CA GLN A 140 27.91 2.34 -2.20
C GLN A 140 29.28 2.28 -1.52
N LYS A 141 30.25 1.67 -2.21
CA LYS A 141 31.66 1.73 -1.80
C LYS A 141 32.35 3.00 -2.28
N CYS A 142 33.46 3.35 -1.65
CA CYS A 142 34.24 4.56 -1.98
C CYS A 142 34.66 4.68 -3.45
N ASP A 143 34.87 3.56 -4.15
CA ASP A 143 35.32 3.50 -5.54
C ASP A 143 34.18 3.44 -6.57
N GLN A 144 32.93 3.50 -6.12
CA GLN A 144 31.75 3.35 -6.96
C GLN A 144 31.07 4.71 -7.18
N ASN A 145 30.67 4.97 -8.41
CA ASN A 145 29.97 6.20 -8.80
C ASN A 145 28.81 5.95 -9.77
N THR A 146 28.50 4.69 -10.09
CA THR A 146 27.37 4.33 -10.96
C THR A 146 26.41 3.39 -10.26
N GLU A 147 25.13 3.48 -10.65
CA GLU A 147 24.08 2.54 -10.23
C GLU A 147 24.50 1.08 -10.46
N GLN A 148 25.06 0.79 -11.62
CA GLN A 148 25.46 -0.55 -12.02
C GLN A 148 26.49 -1.14 -11.05
N GLN A 149 27.52 -0.38 -10.69
CA GLN A 149 28.54 -0.82 -9.73
C GLN A 149 27.93 -1.15 -8.37
N MET A 150 27.00 -0.31 -7.89
CA MET A 150 26.33 -0.55 -6.61
C MET A 150 25.46 -1.82 -6.63
N LEU A 151 24.72 -2.05 -7.71
CA LEU A 151 23.89 -3.26 -7.85
C LEU A 151 24.73 -4.54 -7.97
N GLN A 152 25.95 -4.45 -8.51
CA GLN A 152 26.89 -5.57 -8.60
C GLN A 152 27.46 -6.00 -7.23
N ASN A 153 27.26 -5.22 -6.17
CA ASN A 153 27.75 -5.58 -4.84
C ASN A 153 27.17 -6.92 -4.36
N THR A 154 28.08 -7.77 -3.88
CA THR A 154 27.79 -9.04 -3.22
C THR A 154 28.64 -9.16 -1.96
N GLY A 155 28.16 -9.92 -0.98
CA GLY A 155 28.86 -10.15 0.28
C GLY A 155 28.26 -9.39 1.47
N SER A 156 29.00 -9.45 2.57
CA SER A 156 28.66 -8.85 3.87
C SER A 156 29.70 -7.78 4.18
N PHE A 157 29.24 -6.57 4.46
CA PHE A 157 30.10 -5.42 4.78
C PHE A 157 29.79 -4.98 6.20
N GLU A 158 30.79 -5.01 7.09
CA GLU A 158 30.57 -4.91 8.54
C GLU A 158 29.73 -3.68 8.95
N ASN A 159 30.12 -2.48 8.52
CA ASN A 159 29.38 -1.26 8.83
C ASN A 159 27.97 -1.27 8.24
N PHE A 160 27.80 -1.83 7.04
CA PHE A 160 26.50 -1.92 6.40
C PHE A 160 25.59 -2.91 7.12
N GLU A 161 26.08 -4.09 7.49
CA GLU A 161 25.30 -5.08 8.23
C GLU A 161 24.93 -4.58 9.64
N GLN A 162 25.84 -3.85 10.31
CA GLN A 162 25.52 -3.15 11.55
C GLN A 162 24.37 -2.15 11.34
N PHE A 163 24.41 -1.35 10.27
CA PHE A 163 23.31 -0.47 9.91
C PHE A 163 22.00 -1.23 9.61
N LEU A 164 22.03 -2.32 8.85
CA LEU A 164 20.83 -3.11 8.57
C LEU A 164 20.22 -3.69 9.86
N SER A 165 21.06 -4.13 10.79
CA SER A 165 20.63 -4.70 12.09
C SER A 165 19.85 -3.72 12.98
N ILE A 166 20.10 -2.42 12.84
CA ILE A 166 19.34 -1.42 13.62
C ILE A 166 17.98 -1.13 13.00
N LEU A 167 17.79 -1.41 11.70
CA LEU A 167 16.54 -1.16 10.99
C LEU A 167 15.54 -2.33 11.14
N GLY A 168 16.03 -3.56 11.23
CA GLY A 168 15.15 -4.73 11.31
C GLY A 168 15.87 -6.07 11.33
N GLN A 169 15.09 -7.11 11.08
CA GLN A 169 15.56 -8.49 11.06
C GLN A 169 15.66 -9.01 9.63
N ARG A 170 16.75 -9.73 9.31
CA ARG A 170 16.84 -10.50 8.07
C ARG A 170 15.90 -11.70 8.10
N ILE A 171 15.02 -11.80 7.11
CA ILE A 171 14.07 -12.89 6.95
C ILE A 171 14.39 -13.63 5.66
N GLN A 172 14.76 -14.90 5.79
CA GLN A 172 14.92 -15.80 4.66
C GLN A 172 13.54 -16.23 4.14
N ILE A 173 13.30 -16.02 2.85
CA ILE A 173 12.00 -16.32 2.26
C ILE A 173 11.90 -17.82 1.96
N THR A 174 10.90 -18.46 2.58
CA THR A 174 10.61 -19.88 2.44
C THR A 174 9.11 -20.08 2.16
N ASN A 175 8.73 -21.27 1.67
CA ASN A 175 7.33 -21.57 1.39
C ASN A 175 6.47 -21.41 2.66
N GLY A 176 5.39 -20.64 2.56
CA GLY A 176 4.48 -20.39 3.68
C GLY A 176 4.88 -19.22 4.58
N LEU A 177 5.91 -18.44 4.21
CA LEU A 177 6.23 -17.19 4.91
C LEU A 177 5.03 -16.25 4.92
N THR A 178 4.70 -15.72 6.09
CA THR A 178 3.56 -14.80 6.29
C THR A 178 3.96 -13.33 6.31
N TYR A 179 5.25 -13.02 6.47
CA TYR A 179 5.74 -11.65 6.49
C TYR A 179 5.57 -10.97 5.13
N TYR A 180 5.26 -9.68 5.13
CA TYR A 180 5.29 -8.88 3.91
C TYR A 180 6.70 -8.83 3.31
N THR A 181 6.84 -9.24 2.06
CA THR A 181 8.13 -9.35 1.35
C THR A 181 8.36 -8.25 0.32
N GLY A 182 7.46 -7.26 0.18
CA GLY A 182 7.63 -6.20 -0.81
C GLY A 182 7.46 -6.62 -2.27
N GLY A 183 6.99 -7.86 -2.53
CA GLY A 183 6.86 -8.42 -3.87
C GLY A 183 8.02 -9.33 -4.31
N LEU A 184 8.94 -9.66 -3.39
CA LEU A 184 9.91 -10.73 -3.62
C LEU A 184 9.20 -12.08 -3.77
N ASP A 185 9.76 -12.93 -4.63
CA ASP A 185 9.23 -14.25 -4.91
C ASP A 185 9.03 -15.10 -3.65
N ALA A 186 7.83 -15.68 -3.49
CA ALA A 186 7.43 -16.46 -2.32
C ALA A 186 8.26 -17.74 -2.07
N LYS A 187 9.09 -18.17 -3.03
CA LYS A 187 10.02 -19.30 -2.87
C LYS A 187 11.46 -18.84 -2.61
N GLY A 188 11.69 -17.55 -2.35
CA GLY A 188 13.00 -16.97 -2.09
C GLY A 188 13.92 -16.90 -3.31
N ARG A 189 13.38 -16.98 -4.53
CA ARG A 189 14.21 -16.92 -5.76
C ARG A 189 14.87 -15.57 -5.99
N ASP A 190 14.33 -14.51 -5.40
CA ASP A 190 14.82 -13.14 -5.55
C ASP A 190 15.79 -12.73 -4.43
N GLY A 191 15.94 -13.51 -3.37
CA GLY A 191 16.79 -13.22 -2.20
C GLY A 191 16.01 -13.10 -0.89
N ASP A 192 16.66 -12.51 0.11
CA ASP A 192 16.09 -12.28 1.44
C ASP A 192 15.53 -10.86 1.59
N VAL A 193 14.68 -10.67 2.59
CA VAL A 193 14.10 -9.36 2.94
C VAL A 193 14.59 -8.92 4.31
N LEU A 194 14.90 -7.63 4.47
CA LEU A 194 14.99 -7.03 5.80
C LEU A 194 13.59 -6.60 6.22
N TYR A 195 13.15 -6.99 7.39
CA TYR A 195 11.79 -6.76 7.84
C TYR A 195 11.76 -6.09 9.21
N THR A 196 10.85 -5.14 9.37
CA THR A 196 10.45 -4.62 10.67
C THR A 196 8.97 -4.26 10.68
N HIS A 197 8.44 -4.11 11.89
CA HIS A 197 7.06 -3.68 12.10
C HIS A 197 7.06 -2.45 13.02
N LEU A 198 6.51 -1.35 12.53
CA LEU A 198 6.40 -0.11 13.30
C LEU A 198 4.95 0.34 13.34
N LEU A 199 4.42 0.51 14.55
CA LEU A 199 3.00 0.75 14.83
C LEU A 199 2.13 -0.41 14.32
N ASP A 200 1.37 -0.19 13.25
CA ASP A 200 0.56 -1.19 12.53
C ASP A 200 1.00 -1.31 11.05
N THR A 201 2.26 -0.98 10.77
CA THR A 201 2.81 -0.96 9.41
C THR A 201 4.01 -1.90 9.29
N GLU A 202 3.91 -2.84 8.36
CA GLU A 202 4.98 -3.71 7.91
C GLU A 202 5.92 -2.96 6.95
N LEU A 203 7.21 -3.01 7.24
CA LEU A 203 8.28 -2.40 6.44
C LEU A 203 9.18 -3.52 5.91
N ALA A 204 9.14 -3.73 4.60
CA ALA A 204 10.02 -4.63 3.88
C ALA A 204 11.10 -3.82 3.16
N PHE A 205 12.37 -4.14 3.39
CA PHE A 205 13.47 -3.51 2.66
C PHE A 205 14.11 -4.47 1.67
N HIS A 206 14.24 -4.00 0.43
CA HIS A 206 14.97 -4.67 -0.63
C HIS A 206 16.44 -4.29 -0.54
N VAL A 207 17.21 -5.10 0.20
CA VAL A 207 18.65 -4.87 0.41
C VAL A 207 19.44 -5.39 -0.79
N SER A 208 20.10 -4.49 -1.51
CA SER A 208 20.84 -4.81 -2.75
C SER A 208 21.84 -5.97 -2.63
N THR A 209 22.50 -6.14 -1.50
CA THR A 209 23.46 -7.22 -1.25
C THR A 209 22.81 -8.55 -0.87
N TRP A 210 21.54 -8.53 -0.43
CA TRP A 210 20.78 -9.74 -0.06
C TRP A 210 19.88 -10.24 -1.20
N LEU A 211 19.64 -9.41 -2.21
CA LEU A 211 18.97 -9.83 -3.44
C LEU A 211 19.89 -10.71 -4.29
N LYS A 212 19.27 -11.62 -5.04
CA LYS A 212 19.97 -12.57 -5.91
C LYS A 212 20.88 -11.82 -6.89
N HIS A 213 22.16 -12.18 -6.86
CA HIS A 213 23.13 -11.79 -7.89
C HIS A 213 23.06 -12.76 -9.07
N VAL A 214 23.09 -12.20 -10.28
CA VAL A 214 23.09 -12.98 -11.51
C VAL A 214 24.41 -12.75 -12.24
N ASN A 215 25.22 -13.80 -12.39
CA ASN A 215 26.45 -13.72 -13.16
C ASN A 215 26.15 -13.40 -14.63
N ASN A 216 27.00 -12.59 -15.27
CA ASN A 216 26.85 -12.12 -16.65
C ASN A 216 25.59 -11.26 -16.90
N ASP A 217 24.98 -10.72 -15.85
CA ASP A 217 23.96 -9.68 -15.94
C ASP A 217 24.55 -8.38 -15.42
N ASP A 218 25.10 -7.58 -16.32
CA ASP A 218 25.71 -6.30 -15.98
C ASP A 218 24.72 -5.35 -15.29
N GLN A 219 23.45 -5.40 -15.69
CA GLN A 219 22.38 -4.53 -15.18
C GLN A 219 21.75 -5.04 -13.88
N GLN A 220 22.01 -6.28 -13.48
CA GLN A 220 21.40 -6.95 -12.33
C GLN A 220 19.87 -6.74 -12.29
N LEU A 221 19.19 -7.14 -13.37
CA LEU A 221 17.78 -6.83 -13.64
C LEU A 221 16.85 -7.28 -12.50
N ILE A 222 17.15 -8.39 -11.81
CA ILE A 222 16.37 -8.83 -10.64
C ILE A 222 16.42 -7.78 -9.52
N LYS A 223 17.62 -7.30 -9.20
CA LYS A 223 17.82 -6.28 -8.16
C LYS A 223 17.18 -4.97 -8.58
N LYS A 224 17.40 -4.56 -9.83
CA LYS A 224 16.84 -3.33 -10.40
C LYS A 224 15.32 -3.34 -10.46
N ARG A 225 14.69 -4.48 -10.78
CA ARG A 225 13.23 -4.63 -10.80
C ARG A 225 12.61 -4.36 -9.44
N HIS A 226 13.28 -4.72 -8.35
CA HIS A 226 12.77 -4.50 -7.00
C HIS A 226 13.10 -3.08 -6.51
N ILE A 227 14.38 -2.76 -6.39
CA ILE A 227 14.86 -1.47 -5.85
C ILE A 227 14.43 -0.30 -6.73
N GLY A 228 14.52 -0.45 -8.06
CA GLY A 228 14.10 0.59 -9.01
C GLY A 228 12.60 0.84 -9.00
N ASN A 229 11.78 -0.05 -8.43
CA ASN A 229 10.34 0.12 -8.26
C ASN A 229 9.94 0.52 -6.83
N ASP A 230 10.91 0.82 -5.97
CA ASP A 230 10.66 1.37 -4.65
C ASP A 230 10.61 2.91 -4.71
N ASN A 231 9.68 3.48 -3.96
CA ASN A 231 9.44 4.92 -3.96
C ASN A 231 10.47 5.68 -3.13
N ILE A 232 10.95 5.02 -2.08
CA ILE A 232 12.01 5.51 -1.21
C ILE A 232 13.20 4.56 -1.37
N ILE A 233 14.38 5.13 -1.59
CA ILE A 233 15.65 4.40 -1.58
C ILE A 233 16.55 4.98 -0.50
N ILE A 234 17.05 4.12 0.38
CA ILE A 234 18.14 4.44 1.28
C ILE A 234 19.45 4.17 0.54
N LEU A 235 20.32 5.17 0.44
CA LEU A 235 21.67 5.02 -0.08
C LEU A 235 22.64 5.06 1.09
N PHE A 236 23.20 3.91 1.45
CA PHE A 236 24.25 3.82 2.44
C PHE A 236 25.61 3.98 1.77
N GLN A 237 26.34 5.02 2.14
CA GLN A 237 27.62 5.40 1.54
C GLN A 237 28.78 5.14 2.49
N GLU A 238 29.84 4.51 1.98
CA GLU A 238 31.15 4.56 2.61
C GLU A 238 31.70 6.00 2.59
N GLN A 239 32.46 6.36 3.62
CA GLN A 239 33.00 7.70 3.81
C GLN A 239 33.82 8.16 2.59
N GLY A 240 33.49 9.34 2.06
CA GLY A 240 34.18 9.93 0.91
C GLY A 240 33.61 9.55 -0.46
N SER A 241 32.56 8.71 -0.49
CA SER A 241 31.83 8.41 -1.72
C SER A 241 31.04 9.64 -2.20
N VAL A 242 30.98 9.83 -3.52
CA VAL A 242 30.12 10.86 -4.15
C VAL A 242 29.26 10.15 -5.21
N TYR A 243 27.96 10.40 -5.18
CA TYR A 243 27.02 9.87 -6.17
C TYR A 243 26.07 10.95 -6.62
N ASP A 244 25.93 11.11 -7.94
CA ASP A 244 24.88 11.95 -8.51
C ASP A 244 23.57 11.15 -8.52
N LEU A 245 22.62 11.55 -7.68
CA LEU A 245 21.32 10.88 -7.58
C LEU A 245 20.52 10.94 -8.89
N SER A 246 20.85 11.86 -9.79
CA SER A 246 20.22 11.95 -11.11
C SER A 246 20.62 10.81 -12.05
N ASP A 247 21.74 10.13 -11.78
CA ASP A 247 22.20 8.96 -12.56
C ASP A 247 21.33 7.72 -12.29
N PHE A 248 20.58 7.69 -11.19
CA PHE A 248 19.70 6.56 -10.90
C PHE A 248 18.42 6.63 -11.74
N THR A 249 18.24 5.64 -12.60
CA THR A 249 17.13 5.62 -13.55
C THR A 249 15.89 4.95 -12.96
N SER A 250 14.92 5.73 -12.47
CA SER A 250 13.63 5.19 -12.03
C SER A 250 12.44 6.12 -12.28
N GLN A 251 11.34 5.52 -12.74
CA GLN A 251 10.03 6.17 -12.85
C GLN A 251 9.25 6.15 -11.52
N MET A 252 9.63 5.31 -10.56
CA MET A 252 8.89 5.11 -9.31
C MET A 252 9.59 5.75 -8.11
N THR A 253 10.91 5.82 -8.11
CA THR A 253 11.68 6.45 -7.04
C THR A 253 11.43 7.95 -7.02
N CYS A 254 11.06 8.44 -5.85
CA CYS A 254 10.77 9.85 -5.63
C CYS A 254 11.51 10.42 -4.42
N VAL A 255 12.03 9.58 -3.50
CA VAL A 255 12.80 10.05 -2.34
C VAL A 255 14.07 9.23 -2.14
N TRP A 256 15.16 9.93 -1.83
CA TRP A 256 16.43 9.36 -1.43
C TRP A 256 16.74 9.73 0.01
N VAL A 257 17.09 8.75 0.82
CA VAL A 257 17.65 8.94 2.17
C VAL A 257 19.11 8.51 2.12
N VAL A 258 20.01 9.47 2.03
CA VAL A 258 21.45 9.24 1.93
C VAL A 258 22.04 9.23 3.33
N ILE A 259 22.69 8.13 3.68
CA ILE A 259 23.33 7.90 4.97
C ILE A 259 24.81 7.67 4.73
N GLU A 260 25.65 8.59 5.20
CA GLU A 260 27.10 8.42 5.23
C GLU A 260 27.50 8.02 6.65
N GLN A 261 27.98 6.79 6.83
CA GLN A 261 28.55 6.35 8.11
C GLN A 261 30.05 6.64 8.14
N ILE A 262 30.50 7.30 9.20
CA ILE A 262 31.87 7.75 9.38
C ILE A 262 32.44 7.03 10.59
N SER A 263 32.76 5.75 10.37
CA SER A 263 33.39 4.82 11.33
C SER A 263 32.77 4.73 12.74
N SER A 264 33.08 3.64 13.45
CA SER A 264 32.79 3.49 14.87
C SER A 264 33.84 4.28 15.68
N VAL A 265 33.74 5.61 15.67
CA VAL A 265 34.74 6.49 16.34
C VAL A 265 34.55 6.53 17.86
N SER A 266 33.41 6.07 18.39
CA SER A 266 33.09 6.15 19.81
C SER A 266 33.70 5.01 20.63
N LEU A 267 34.18 5.33 21.83
CA LEU A 267 34.51 4.35 22.89
C LEU A 267 33.28 3.52 23.31
N ASN A 268 32.08 3.98 22.94
CA ASN A 268 30.80 3.34 23.20
C ASN A 268 30.28 2.67 21.91
N GLU A 269 30.16 1.35 21.92
CA GLU A 269 29.66 0.55 20.79
C GLU A 269 28.21 0.89 20.38
N GLN A 270 27.48 1.62 21.24
CA GLN A 270 26.09 2.05 21.02
C GLN A 270 25.97 3.36 20.23
N GLU A 271 27.08 4.05 19.97
CA GLU A 271 27.08 5.31 19.23
C GLU A 271 27.68 5.14 17.84
N ILE A 272 27.26 6.01 16.92
CA ILE A 272 27.68 6.01 15.53
C ILE A 272 27.70 7.45 15.02
N LEU A 273 28.76 7.82 14.30
CA LEU A 273 28.86 9.10 13.63
C LEU A 273 28.27 8.97 12.23
N VAL A 274 27.16 9.67 11.97
CA VAL A 274 26.44 9.61 10.70
C VAL A 274 26.07 11.00 10.21
N SER A 275 25.88 11.12 8.90
CA SER A 275 25.10 12.22 8.31
C SER A 275 23.90 11.64 7.56
N VAL A 276 22.74 12.32 7.63
CA VAL A 276 21.50 11.86 6.98
C VAL A 276 20.91 12.98 6.15
N LYS A 277 21.00 12.84 4.83
CA LYS A 277 20.48 13.81 3.86
C LYS A 277 19.28 13.22 3.14
N ILE A 278 18.25 14.04 2.90
CA ILE A 278 17.03 13.57 2.23
C ILE A 278 16.83 14.41 0.97
N PHE A 279 16.69 13.73 -0.16
CA PHE A 279 16.46 14.37 -1.44
C PHE A 279 15.11 13.93 -2.00
N TYR A 280 14.37 14.89 -2.54
CA TYR A 280 13.06 14.66 -3.13
C TYR A 280 13.13 14.93 -4.63
N LYS A 281 12.48 14.09 -5.42
CA LYS A 281 12.18 14.42 -6.81
C LYS A 281 11.18 15.57 -6.82
N THR A 282 11.39 16.56 -7.68
CA THR A 282 10.44 17.64 -7.95
C THR A 282 9.05 17.03 -8.16
N PHE A 283 7.97 17.67 -7.71
CA PHE A 283 6.56 17.23 -7.76
C PHE A 283 5.98 16.43 -6.58
N ILE A 284 6.71 16.16 -5.50
CA ILE A 284 6.05 15.67 -4.26
C ILE A 284 5.33 16.84 -3.59
N GLU A 285 4.03 16.94 -3.81
CA GLU A 285 3.16 17.81 -3.02
C GLU A 285 3.02 17.22 -1.62
N PHE A 286 3.79 17.77 -0.66
CA PHE A 286 3.52 17.54 0.75
C PHE A 286 2.26 18.32 1.09
N ALA A 287 1.11 17.66 1.01
CA ALA A 287 -0.22 18.24 1.22
C ALA A 287 -0.40 18.80 2.65
N GLY A 288 0.25 19.91 2.96
CA GLY A 288 0.31 20.52 4.30
C GLY A 288 1.16 19.75 5.33
N GLN A 289 1.86 18.67 4.93
CA GLN A 289 2.81 18.00 5.81
C GLN A 289 4.15 18.74 5.77
N GLU A 290 4.72 19.07 6.94
CA GLU A 290 6.05 19.67 6.99
C GLU A 290 7.05 18.72 6.33
N ILE A 291 7.88 19.25 5.42
CA ILE A 291 9.05 18.52 4.92
C ILE A 291 9.88 18.21 6.17
N PRO A 292 10.05 16.92 6.53
CA PRO A 292 10.61 16.62 7.82
C PRO A 292 12.09 17.02 7.80
N PRO A 293 12.63 17.65 8.87
CA PRO A 293 13.89 18.39 8.85
C PRO A 293 15.09 17.54 8.39
N GLU A 294 16.01 18.12 7.63
CA GLU A 294 17.26 17.49 7.22
C GLU A 294 18.24 17.41 8.40
N LEU A 295 19.07 16.36 8.47
CA LEU A 295 20.21 16.27 9.40
C LEU A 295 21.50 16.42 8.57
N THR A 296 21.76 17.64 8.13
CA THR A 296 22.84 17.97 7.18
C THR A 296 24.23 17.90 7.81
N GLU A 297 24.35 18.07 9.12
CA GLU A 297 25.62 17.96 9.85
C GLU A 297 25.93 16.53 10.28
N LYS A 298 27.22 16.20 10.38
CA LYS A 298 27.69 14.93 10.93
C LYS A 298 27.41 14.91 12.42
N ILE A 299 26.55 14.00 12.86
CA ILE A 299 26.11 13.90 14.24
C ILE A 299 26.51 12.55 14.85
N LEU A 300 27.02 12.60 16.08
CA LEU A 300 27.19 11.41 16.89
C LEU A 300 25.84 11.09 17.53
N VAL A 301 25.29 9.91 17.23
CA VAL A 301 23.97 9.50 17.71
C VAL A 301 24.00 8.09 18.26
N ASN A 302 23.11 7.83 19.21
CA ASN A 302 22.84 6.48 19.66
C ASN A 302 22.16 5.66 18.54
N LYS A 303 22.58 4.41 18.34
CA LYS A 303 22.05 3.49 17.32
C LYS A 303 20.53 3.27 17.41
N ASN A 304 19.98 3.16 18.62
CA ASN A 304 18.53 2.98 18.82
C ASN A 304 17.74 4.24 18.49
N PHE A 305 18.31 5.41 18.80
CA PHE A 305 17.73 6.69 18.39
C PHE A 305 17.72 6.82 16.87
N LEU A 306 18.85 6.51 16.21
CA LEU A 306 18.94 6.54 14.75
C LEU A 306 17.93 5.60 14.09
N ALA A 307 17.78 4.38 14.59
CA ALA A 307 16.78 3.42 14.12
C ALA A 307 15.36 4.00 14.22
N THR A 308 14.98 4.46 15.41
CA THR A 308 13.63 5.02 15.65
C THR A 308 13.37 6.23 14.77
N PHE A 309 14.35 7.13 14.66
CA PHE A 309 14.29 8.31 13.80
C PHE A 309 14.08 7.93 12.33
N LEU A 310 14.91 7.03 11.78
CA LEU A 310 14.84 6.62 10.39
C LEU A 310 13.52 5.91 10.08
N LEU A 311 13.11 4.94 10.89
CA LEU A 311 11.87 4.19 10.66
C LEU A 311 10.63 5.10 10.70
N GLN A 312 10.56 6.03 11.67
CA GLN A 312 9.49 7.02 11.73
C GLN A 312 9.50 7.93 10.50
N LYS A 313 10.69 8.45 10.12
CA LYS A 313 10.87 9.31 8.96
C LYS A 313 10.42 8.64 7.67
N LEU A 314 10.79 7.37 7.47
CA LEU A 314 10.43 6.58 6.29
C LEU A 314 8.93 6.35 6.22
N LEU A 315 8.26 6.09 7.35
CA LEU A 315 6.81 5.99 7.40
C LEU A 315 6.12 7.30 7.01
N ASP A 316 6.59 8.42 7.55
CA ASP A 316 5.99 9.72 7.29
C ASP A 316 6.16 10.13 5.83
N ILE A 317 7.38 10.00 5.28
CA ILE A 317 7.65 10.21 3.85
C ILE A 317 6.75 9.31 3.00
N SER A 318 6.62 8.04 3.36
CA SER A 318 5.80 7.12 2.57
C SER A 318 4.33 7.47 2.59
N LYS A 319 3.80 7.92 3.74
CA LYS A 319 2.43 8.47 3.82
C LYS A 319 2.28 9.68 2.92
N SER A 320 3.23 10.62 2.91
CA SER A 320 3.20 11.79 2.01
C SER A 320 3.14 11.38 0.54
N ILE A 321 3.98 10.41 0.14
CA ILE A 321 4.00 9.88 -1.23
C ILE A 321 2.63 9.29 -1.60
N TRP A 322 2.05 8.47 -0.74
CA TRP A 322 0.74 7.85 -0.98
C TRP A 322 -0.40 8.86 -1.08
N CYS A 323 -0.30 10.00 -0.39
CA CYS A 323 -1.28 11.09 -0.47
C CYS A 323 -1.10 11.97 -1.71
N SER A 324 0.04 11.87 -2.42
CA SER A 324 0.29 12.68 -3.61
C SER A 324 -0.60 12.27 -4.80
N GLY A 325 -0.90 13.24 -5.67
CA GLY A 325 -1.84 13.07 -6.78
C GLY A 325 -1.49 11.91 -7.73
N GLU A 326 -0.22 11.74 -8.09
CA GLU A 326 0.20 10.65 -9.00
C GLU A 326 -0.05 9.26 -8.41
N PHE A 327 0.18 9.09 -7.10
CA PHE A 327 -0.02 7.81 -6.43
C PHE A 327 -1.49 7.53 -6.17
N GLN A 328 -2.29 8.56 -5.89
CA GLN A 328 -3.74 8.44 -5.86
C GLN A 328 -4.29 7.97 -7.22
N LEU A 329 -3.78 8.49 -8.34
CA LEU A 329 -4.16 8.01 -9.67
C LEU A 329 -3.75 6.55 -9.91
N LYS A 330 -2.55 6.14 -9.47
CA LYS A 330 -2.13 4.72 -9.53
C LYS A 330 -3.06 3.83 -8.69
N LYS A 331 -3.41 4.26 -7.47
CA LYS A 331 -4.37 3.57 -6.59
C LYS A 331 -5.75 3.42 -7.25
N GLN A 332 -6.27 4.50 -7.84
CA GLN A 332 -7.53 4.50 -8.58
C GLN A 332 -7.52 3.51 -9.75
N ARG A 333 -6.45 3.47 -10.54
CA ARG A 333 -6.30 2.51 -11.66
C ARG A 333 -6.29 1.07 -11.17
N GLN A 334 -5.62 0.78 -10.05
CA GLN A 334 -5.58 -0.56 -9.47
C GLN A 334 -6.95 -1.00 -8.95
N ARG A 335 -7.72 -0.09 -8.31
CA ARG A 335 -9.11 -0.32 -7.91
C ARG A 335 -10.00 -0.68 -9.10
N ILE A 336 -9.90 0.06 -10.20
CA ILE A 336 -10.64 -0.21 -11.45
C ILE A 336 -10.24 -1.57 -12.01
N SER A 337 -8.95 -1.88 -12.06
CA SER A 337 -8.44 -3.18 -12.52
C SER A 337 -9.02 -4.36 -11.73
N LEU A 338 -9.17 -4.22 -10.40
CA LEU A 338 -9.82 -5.23 -9.56
C LEU A 338 -11.33 -5.34 -9.87
N ILE A 339 -12.02 -4.22 -10.01
CA ILE A 339 -13.44 -4.16 -10.37
C ILE A 339 -13.70 -4.84 -11.72
N ASP A 340 -12.80 -4.66 -12.68
CA ASP A 340 -12.96 -5.19 -14.04
C ASP A 340 -12.73 -6.68 -14.19
N LYS A 341 -12.19 -7.34 -13.16
CA LYS A 341 -12.13 -8.81 -13.10
C LYS A 341 -13.50 -9.46 -12.95
N VAL A 342 -14.53 -8.73 -12.51
CA VAL A 342 -15.87 -9.30 -12.32
C VAL A 342 -16.67 -9.31 -13.62
N GLY A 343 -17.14 -10.51 -13.99
CA GLY A 343 -18.00 -10.72 -15.15
C GLY A 343 -17.27 -10.95 -16.47
N GLN A 344 -15.93 -11.07 -16.43
CA GLN A 344 -15.15 -11.87 -17.38
C GLN A 344 -15.34 -13.34 -17.03
#